data_AF-A0AAU6L9A4-F1
#
_entry.id   AF-A0AAU6L9A4-F1
#
_cell.length_a   1.000
_cell.length_b   1.000
_cell.length_c   1.000
_cell.angle_alpha   90.00
_cell.angle_beta   90.00
_cell.angle_gamma   90.00
#
_symmetry.space_group_name_H-M   'P 1'
#
loop_
_entity.id
_entity.type
_entity.pdbx_description
1 polymer ?
#
loop_
_entity_poly.entity_id
_entity_poly.type
_entity_poly.pdbx_seq_one_letter_code
_entity_poly.pdbx_strand_id
1 'polypeptide(L)'
;MATGTGTATGAQAGAGAQAGTFGRTCGSGTALSTGRAGSGGGRLRRGLLAALVAAAVVVPVSAAASPNVPAPAPATFSEDATPHSRYAANSANLAEAARTAEDADRPGRAARLRVMGSDGAARFLTFDGRGRGRAVEVFGELESADRVAVLVPGSDTTLDTYERFRAGAVSLQQRLQAEHPRSAVVAWLGYDTPGTVSTTVLSADRADAAAAELAPFLQRLRNISGPGARLSLLCHSYGSVVCARTATGSVVSDMVLFGSPGTGAGSARELPTRARVWAGRGSGDWIGNVPHVRFGGIGFGTDPVDPAFGARSFTAGAVGHSDYLKPGTESLDGLASIVLGTTTSSEADHG
;
A
#
# COMPACT_ATOMS: atom_id res chain seq x y z
N MET A 1 25.41 -18.01 -55.05
CA MET A 1 25.48 -16.57 -55.38
C MET A 1 25.76 -15.87 -54.05
N ALA A 2 27.02 -15.56 -53.70
CA ALA A 2 27.77 -14.36 -54.12
C ALA A 2 26.95 -13.09 -53.85
N THR A 3 27.38 -12.04 -53.14
CA THR A 3 28.67 -11.51 -52.66
C THR A 3 28.30 -10.23 -51.88
N GLY A 4 28.93 -9.89 -50.74
CA GLY A 4 29.99 -8.85 -50.66
C GLY A 4 29.68 -7.93 -49.45
N THR A 5 30.53 -7.74 -48.43
CA THR A 5 31.88 -7.13 -48.28
C THR A 5 31.92 -5.59 -48.26
N GLY A 6 32.54 -5.04 -47.21
CA GLY A 6 33.02 -3.66 -47.06
C GLY A 6 32.85 -3.13 -45.61
N THR A 7 33.76 -3.29 -44.61
CA THR A 7 35.09 -2.66 -44.37
C THR A 7 35.13 -1.16 -44.69
N ALA A 8 35.71 -0.22 -43.92
CA ALA A 8 36.56 -0.23 -42.72
C ALA A 8 36.83 1.25 -42.30
N THR A 9 37.54 1.43 -41.17
CA THR A 9 38.42 2.57 -40.77
C THR A 9 37.75 3.92 -40.45
N GLY A 10 38.06 4.64 -39.38
CA GLY A 10 39.20 4.66 -38.45
C GLY A 10 39.78 6.07 -38.41
N ALA A 11 39.98 6.67 -37.22
CA ALA A 11 41.07 7.63 -36.92
C ALA A 11 40.97 8.18 -35.49
N GLN A 12 42.03 7.93 -34.71
CA GLN A 12 42.44 8.65 -33.51
C GLN A 12 43.06 10.00 -33.88
N ALA A 13 43.02 10.95 -32.93
CA ALA A 13 44.07 11.90 -32.51
C ALA A 13 43.35 13.07 -31.78
N GLY A 14 43.80 13.65 -30.69
CA GLY A 14 45.10 13.66 -30.05
C GLY A 14 45.39 15.10 -29.58
N ALA A 15 45.84 15.21 -28.32
CA ALA A 15 46.64 16.30 -27.75
C ALA A 15 46.03 17.68 -27.46
N GLY A 16 46.45 18.23 -26.31
CA GLY A 16 46.87 19.64 -26.26
C GLY A 16 46.40 20.44 -25.05
N ALA A 17 47.23 20.49 -24.01
CA ALA A 17 47.14 21.38 -22.87
C ALA A 17 47.15 22.87 -23.27
N GLN A 18 46.69 23.76 -22.39
CA GLN A 18 47.48 24.91 -21.91
C GLN A 18 46.84 25.58 -20.68
N ALA A 19 47.72 25.90 -19.74
CA ALA A 19 47.50 26.69 -18.55
C ALA A 19 47.44 28.19 -18.88
N GLY A 20 46.72 28.95 -18.06
CA GLY A 20 46.68 30.41 -18.13
C GLY A 20 46.40 31.01 -16.75
N THR A 21 47.47 31.21 -15.99
CA THR A 21 47.49 31.96 -14.74
C THR A 21 47.37 33.46 -15.00
N PHE A 22 46.47 34.16 -14.32
CA PHE A 22 46.63 35.59 -14.01
C PHE A 22 46.18 35.85 -12.59
N GLY A 23 47.11 36.32 -11.76
CA GLY A 23 46.89 36.71 -10.37
C GLY A 23 46.70 38.21 -10.18
N ARG A 24 46.26 38.54 -8.95
CA ARG A 24 46.43 39.77 -8.11
C ARG A 24 45.08 40.15 -7.47
N THR A 25 44.96 40.61 -6.23
CA THR A 25 45.78 40.70 -5.00
C THR A 25 44.85 41.21 -3.90
N CYS A 26 45.10 40.77 -2.67
CA CYS A 26 44.87 41.42 -1.36
C CYS A 26 43.65 42.33 -1.09
N GLY A 27 42.93 41.98 -0.02
CA GLY A 27 42.11 42.87 0.78
C GLY A 27 41.86 42.27 2.17
N SER A 28 42.70 42.64 3.13
CA SER A 28 42.63 42.26 4.55
C SER A 28 41.44 42.93 5.25
N GLY A 29 40.76 42.20 6.15
CA GLY A 29 39.73 42.76 7.03
C GLY A 29 39.48 41.84 8.23
N THR A 30 39.85 42.33 9.40
CA THR A 30 39.91 41.66 10.71
C THR A 30 38.55 41.36 11.35
N ALA A 31 38.56 40.25 12.09
CA ALA A 31 37.69 39.74 13.16
C ALA A 31 36.61 40.65 13.79
N LEU A 32 35.48 40.03 14.14
CA LEU A 32 34.80 40.22 15.43
C LEU A 32 33.97 38.97 15.79
N SER A 33 34.24 38.42 16.97
CA SER A 33 33.50 37.35 17.61
C SER A 33 32.22 37.92 18.23
N THR A 34 31.07 37.24 18.09
CA THR A 34 29.98 37.30 19.07
C THR A 34 29.14 36.02 19.07
N GLY A 35 28.86 35.52 20.28
CA GLY A 35 27.51 35.11 20.65
C GLY A 35 27.05 33.68 20.34
N ARG A 36 27.35 32.77 21.27
CA ARG A 36 26.60 31.52 21.49
C ARG A 36 25.19 31.90 21.99
N ALA A 37 24.12 31.55 21.26
CA ALA A 37 22.73 31.66 21.72
C ALA A 37 21.92 30.43 21.27
N GLY A 38 21.11 29.90 22.19
CA GLY A 38 20.60 28.53 22.21
C GLY A 38 19.76 28.07 21.02
N SER A 39 20.09 26.91 20.49
CA SER A 39 19.39 26.21 19.40
C SER A 39 18.21 25.34 19.90
N GLY A 40 17.38 25.86 20.81
CA GLY A 40 16.19 25.15 21.33
C GLY A 40 14.93 25.36 20.49
N GLY A 41 14.81 26.49 19.79
CA GLY A 41 13.59 26.87 19.06
C GLY A 41 13.44 26.27 17.66
N GLY A 42 14.54 25.81 17.05
CA GLY A 42 14.55 25.34 15.65
C GLY A 42 13.84 24.00 15.44
N ARG A 43 13.91 23.09 16.42
CA ARG A 43 13.29 21.75 16.32
C ARG A 43 11.77 21.82 16.55
N LEU A 44 11.32 22.63 17.51
CA LEU A 44 9.90 22.85 17.77
C LEU A 44 9.22 23.61 16.63
N ARG A 45 9.89 24.64 16.06
CA ARG A 45 9.37 25.34 14.87
C ARG A 45 9.35 24.45 13.63
N ARG A 46 10.35 23.58 13.44
CA ARG A 46 10.35 22.58 12.35
C ARG A 46 9.26 21.51 12.53
N GLY A 47 8.98 21.07 13.75
CA GLY A 47 7.88 20.15 14.06
C GLY A 47 6.50 20.77 13.81
N LEU A 48 6.30 22.03 14.22
CA LEU A 48 5.04 22.76 13.98
C LEU A 48 4.83 23.10 12.49
N LEU A 49 5.90 23.46 11.78
CA LEU A 49 5.84 23.69 10.32
C LEU A 49 5.64 22.38 9.55
N ALA A 50 6.20 21.25 10.02
CA ALA A 50 5.92 19.93 9.44
C ALA A 50 4.47 19.51 9.65
N ALA A 51 3.88 19.79 10.82
CA ALA A 51 2.46 19.56 11.08
C ALA A 51 1.54 20.45 10.22
N LEU A 52 1.93 21.71 9.96
CA LEU A 52 1.19 22.63 9.09
C LEU A 52 1.37 22.29 7.60
N VAL A 53 2.53 21.79 7.16
CA VAL A 53 2.75 21.32 5.78
C VAL A 53 2.08 19.97 5.54
N ALA A 54 2.00 19.09 6.54
CA ALA A 54 1.15 17.90 6.48
C ALA A 54 -0.34 18.25 6.34
N ALA A 55 -0.78 19.40 6.87
CA ALA A 55 -2.13 19.93 6.67
C ALA A 55 -2.30 20.68 5.32
N ALA A 56 -1.22 21.14 4.68
CA ALA A 56 -1.28 22.03 3.51
C ALA A 56 -0.83 21.40 2.17
N VAL A 57 -0.21 20.22 2.16
CA VAL A 57 0.17 19.50 0.91
C VAL A 57 -0.68 18.24 0.65
N VAL A 58 -1.61 17.90 1.56
CA VAL A 58 -2.73 17.05 1.19
C VAL A 58 -3.79 17.96 0.58
N VAL A 59 -3.71 18.20 -0.73
CA VAL A 59 -4.91 18.60 -1.47
C VAL A 59 -5.93 17.51 -1.19
N PRO A 60 -7.07 17.82 -0.54
CA PRO A 60 -8.09 16.85 -0.37
C PRO A 60 -8.62 16.53 -1.76
N VAL A 61 -8.18 15.42 -2.34
CA VAL A 61 -9.10 14.59 -3.13
C VAL A 61 -9.99 13.84 -2.13
N SER A 62 -10.52 14.57 -1.15
CA SER A 62 -11.76 14.21 -0.51
C SER A 62 -12.80 14.45 -1.60
N ALA A 63 -12.96 13.47 -2.49
CA ALA A 63 -14.27 13.26 -3.08
C ALA A 63 -15.22 13.30 -1.89
N ALA A 64 -16.05 14.34 -1.80
CA ALA A 64 -17.02 14.51 -0.74
C ALA A 64 -17.71 13.16 -0.60
N ALA A 65 -17.40 12.44 0.48
CA ALA A 65 -17.86 11.09 0.68
C ALA A 65 -19.37 11.21 0.75
N SER A 66 -20.05 10.91 -0.36
CA SER A 66 -21.49 11.06 -0.45
C SER A 66 -22.05 9.86 0.31
N PRO A 67 -22.53 10.03 1.56
CA PRO A 67 -22.93 8.90 2.38
C PRO A 67 -24.15 8.17 1.79
N ASN A 68 -24.81 8.78 0.80
CA ASN A 68 -26.07 8.35 0.24
C ASN A 68 -25.99 8.10 -1.28
N VAL A 69 -24.89 7.54 -1.80
CA VAL A 69 -24.90 7.04 -3.19
C VAL A 69 -25.82 5.81 -3.23
N PRO A 70 -26.95 5.85 -3.96
CA PRO A 70 -27.83 4.71 -4.08
C PRO A 70 -27.21 3.66 -5.01
N ALA A 71 -27.47 2.40 -4.70
CA ALA A 71 -27.13 1.24 -5.52
C ALA A 71 -28.07 0.09 -5.11
N PRO A 72 -28.25 -0.94 -5.96
CA PRO A 72 -28.99 -2.14 -5.59
C PRO A 72 -28.39 -2.78 -4.33
N ALA A 73 -29.19 -3.60 -3.65
CA ALA A 73 -28.66 -4.46 -2.59
C ALA A 73 -27.54 -5.35 -3.15
N PRO A 74 -26.50 -5.67 -2.36
CA PRO A 74 -25.44 -6.59 -2.77
C PRO A 74 -26.00 -7.94 -3.23
N ALA A 75 -25.30 -8.57 -4.17
CA ALA A 75 -25.63 -9.93 -4.58
C ALA A 75 -25.54 -10.89 -3.37
N THR A 76 -26.52 -11.77 -3.25
CA THR A 76 -26.55 -12.82 -2.23
C THR A 76 -26.05 -14.14 -2.81
N PHE A 77 -25.39 -14.92 -1.96
CA PHE A 77 -24.73 -16.16 -2.36
C PHE A 77 -25.06 -17.25 -1.36
N SER A 78 -25.19 -18.49 -1.82
CA SER A 78 -25.05 -19.64 -0.95
C SER A 78 -23.61 -19.74 -0.45
N GLU A 79 -23.38 -20.42 0.67
CA GLU A 79 -22.04 -20.56 1.25
C GLU A 79 -21.09 -21.32 0.31
N ASP A 80 -21.61 -22.28 -0.44
CA ASP A 80 -20.92 -23.14 -1.41
C ASP A 80 -20.75 -22.51 -2.81
N ALA A 81 -21.22 -21.27 -3.02
CA ALA A 81 -21.09 -20.59 -4.31
C ALA A 81 -19.61 -20.47 -4.74
N THR A 82 -19.31 -20.98 -5.94
CA THR A 82 -17.98 -20.94 -6.54
C THR A 82 -17.51 -19.50 -6.78
N PRO A 83 -16.20 -19.25 -6.85
CA PRO A 83 -15.67 -17.93 -7.22
C PRO A 83 -16.25 -17.40 -8.53
N HIS A 84 -16.36 -18.25 -9.56
CA HIS A 84 -16.94 -17.85 -10.84
C HIS A 84 -18.39 -17.36 -10.73
N SER A 85 -19.24 -18.05 -9.95
CA SER A 85 -20.62 -17.61 -9.71
C SER A 85 -20.67 -16.28 -8.96
N ARG A 86 -19.75 -16.06 -8.01
CA ARG A 86 -19.61 -14.77 -7.30
C ARG A 86 -19.20 -13.65 -8.25
N TYR A 87 -18.23 -13.91 -9.13
CA TYR A 87 -17.78 -12.94 -10.13
C TYR A 87 -18.92 -12.52 -11.05
N ALA A 88 -19.68 -13.48 -11.60
CA ALA A 88 -20.79 -13.19 -12.51
C ALA A 88 -21.87 -12.32 -11.85
N ALA A 89 -22.31 -12.67 -10.64
CA ALA A 89 -23.36 -11.92 -9.95
C ALA A 89 -22.90 -10.53 -9.52
N ASN A 90 -21.67 -10.39 -9.01
CA ASN A 90 -21.14 -9.09 -8.62
C ASN A 90 -20.86 -8.18 -9.83
N SER A 91 -20.46 -8.74 -10.97
CA SER A 91 -20.33 -7.98 -12.22
C SER A 91 -21.68 -7.47 -12.73
N ALA A 92 -22.75 -8.27 -12.61
CA ALA A 92 -24.10 -7.81 -12.88
C ALA A 92 -24.56 -6.71 -11.89
N ASN A 93 -24.24 -6.86 -10.61
CA ASN A 93 -24.54 -5.87 -9.57
C ASN A 93 -23.81 -4.55 -9.80
N LEU A 94 -22.53 -4.60 -10.20
CA LEU A 94 -21.74 -3.44 -10.59
C LEU A 94 -22.37 -2.69 -11.77
N ALA A 95 -22.82 -3.40 -12.80
CA ALA A 95 -23.48 -2.79 -13.96
C ALA A 95 -24.81 -2.12 -13.58
N GLU A 96 -25.60 -2.72 -12.68
CA GLU A 96 -26.81 -2.11 -12.13
C GLU A 96 -26.47 -0.88 -11.26
N ALA A 97 -25.47 -0.97 -10.39
CA ALA A 97 -25.02 0.15 -9.57
C ALA A 97 -24.53 1.33 -10.42
N ALA A 98 -23.87 1.07 -11.55
CA ALA A 98 -23.48 2.11 -12.50
C ALA A 98 -24.70 2.81 -13.13
N ARG A 99 -25.76 2.08 -13.47
CA ARG A 99 -27.03 2.65 -13.96
C ARG A 99 -27.75 3.43 -12.86
N THR A 100 -27.90 2.85 -11.67
CA THR A 100 -28.52 3.53 -10.52
C THR A 100 -27.79 4.83 -10.16
N ALA A 101 -26.46 4.84 -10.22
CA ALA A 101 -25.68 6.06 -9.99
C ALA A 101 -25.91 7.12 -11.07
N GLU A 102 -26.06 6.72 -12.35
CA GLU A 102 -26.41 7.65 -13.43
C GLU A 102 -27.81 8.25 -13.20
N ASP A 103 -28.80 7.40 -12.93
CA ASP A 103 -30.21 7.80 -12.69
C ASP A 103 -30.35 8.71 -11.47
N ALA A 104 -29.44 8.57 -10.49
CA ALA A 104 -29.37 9.39 -9.29
C ALA A 104 -28.51 10.67 -9.44
N ASP A 105 -28.17 11.07 -10.67
CA ASP A 105 -27.34 12.23 -10.97
C ASP A 105 -25.98 12.18 -10.23
N ARG A 106 -25.32 11.03 -10.33
CA ARG A 106 -23.95 10.77 -9.85
C ARG A 106 -23.07 10.26 -11.00
N PRO A 107 -22.90 11.03 -12.10
CA PRO A 107 -22.16 10.59 -13.28
C PRO A 107 -20.70 10.23 -12.98
N GLY A 108 -20.08 10.93 -12.02
CA GLY A 108 -18.72 10.60 -11.57
C GLY A 108 -18.60 9.21 -10.95
N ARG A 109 -19.57 8.77 -10.15
CA ARG A 109 -19.60 7.41 -9.61
C ARG A 109 -19.90 6.41 -10.72
N ALA A 110 -20.89 6.70 -11.57
CA ALA A 110 -21.29 5.82 -12.67
C ALA A 110 -20.09 5.54 -13.61
N ALA A 111 -19.33 6.58 -13.99
CA ALA A 111 -18.13 6.43 -14.80
C ALA A 111 -17.07 5.53 -14.15
N ARG A 112 -16.80 5.70 -12.85
CA ARG A 112 -15.83 4.87 -12.12
C ARG A 112 -16.27 3.41 -12.04
N LEU A 113 -17.55 3.15 -11.79
CA LEU A 113 -18.10 1.79 -11.78
C LEU A 113 -18.02 1.14 -13.18
N ARG A 114 -18.28 1.90 -14.25
CA ARG A 114 -18.09 1.40 -15.62
C ARG A 114 -16.64 1.04 -15.92
N VAL A 115 -15.67 1.86 -15.48
CA VAL A 115 -14.23 1.57 -15.60
C VAL A 115 -13.85 0.31 -14.82
N MET A 116 -14.40 0.11 -13.63
CA MET A 116 -14.17 -1.14 -12.87
C MET A 116 -14.65 -2.38 -13.62
N GLY A 117 -15.66 -2.26 -14.49
CA GLY A 117 -16.20 -3.35 -15.31
C GLY A 117 -15.71 -3.39 -16.77
N SER A 118 -14.88 -2.44 -17.22
CA SER A 118 -14.71 -2.13 -18.65
C SER A 118 -14.01 -3.22 -19.48
N ASP A 119 -13.45 -4.24 -18.84
CA ASP A 119 -12.67 -5.27 -19.51
C ASP A 119 -13.35 -6.64 -19.52
N GLY A 120 -14.58 -6.75 -18.98
CA GLY A 120 -15.30 -8.03 -18.82
C GLY A 120 -14.62 -9.05 -17.88
N ALA A 121 -13.40 -8.76 -17.44
CA ALA A 121 -12.56 -9.59 -16.60
C ALA A 121 -12.62 -9.19 -15.11
N ALA A 122 -13.51 -8.29 -14.74
CA ALA A 122 -13.69 -7.88 -13.35
C ALA A 122 -14.18 -9.08 -12.52
N ARG A 123 -13.42 -9.41 -11.46
CA ARG A 123 -13.63 -10.61 -10.64
C ARG A 123 -13.84 -10.20 -9.20
N PHE A 124 -15.09 -9.93 -8.83
CA PHE A 124 -15.43 -9.52 -7.46
C PHE A 124 -15.96 -10.70 -6.64
N LEU A 125 -15.32 -11.00 -5.51
CA LEU A 125 -15.87 -11.91 -4.49
C LEU A 125 -17.02 -11.24 -3.72
N THR A 126 -16.91 -9.93 -3.51
CA THR A 126 -17.91 -9.08 -2.86
C THR A 126 -17.96 -7.74 -3.59
N PHE A 127 -19.16 -7.22 -3.80
CA PHE A 127 -19.38 -5.86 -4.28
C PHE A 127 -20.61 -5.25 -3.60
N ASP A 128 -20.46 -4.02 -3.10
CA ASP A 128 -21.55 -3.18 -2.60
C ASP A 128 -21.34 -1.76 -3.12
N GLY A 129 -22.19 -1.32 -4.04
CA GLY A 129 -22.11 0.01 -4.64
C GLY A 129 -22.61 1.15 -3.74
N ARG A 130 -23.24 0.84 -2.60
CA ARG A 130 -23.95 1.82 -1.77
C ARG A 130 -22.99 2.68 -0.95
N GLY A 131 -23.32 3.95 -0.78
CA GLY A 131 -22.54 4.89 0.03
C GLY A 131 -21.08 5.00 -0.46
N ARG A 132 -20.11 4.82 0.46
CA ARG A 132 -18.67 4.78 0.13
C ARG A 132 -18.27 3.53 -0.68
N GLY A 133 -19.09 2.50 -0.58
CA GLY A 133 -18.99 1.23 -1.27
C GLY A 133 -17.87 0.33 -0.78
N ARG A 134 -18.00 -0.96 -1.08
CA ARG A 134 -17.07 -2.04 -0.73
C ARG A 134 -16.82 -2.91 -1.95
N ALA A 135 -15.60 -3.38 -2.11
CA ALA A 135 -15.21 -4.25 -3.22
C ALA A 135 -14.07 -5.17 -2.79
N VAL A 136 -14.22 -6.46 -3.09
CA VAL A 136 -13.15 -7.45 -2.97
C VAL A 136 -12.87 -8.00 -4.36
N GLU A 137 -11.90 -7.39 -5.05
CA GLU A 137 -11.52 -7.73 -6.43
C GLU A 137 -10.33 -8.68 -6.45
N VAL A 138 -10.36 -9.64 -7.39
CA VAL A 138 -9.34 -10.67 -7.57
C VAL A 138 -8.63 -10.43 -8.90
N PHE A 139 -7.30 -10.43 -8.86
CA PHE A 139 -6.42 -10.37 -10.02
C PHE A 139 -5.66 -11.70 -10.10
N GLY A 140 -5.80 -12.43 -11.21
CA GLY A 140 -5.28 -13.79 -11.37
C GLY A 140 -6.35 -14.89 -11.17
N GLU A 141 -5.93 -16.16 -11.29
CA GLU A 141 -6.81 -17.34 -11.22
C GLU A 141 -6.84 -17.95 -9.81
N LEU A 142 -7.73 -17.44 -8.96
CA LEU A 142 -7.80 -17.78 -7.53
C LEU A 142 -7.86 -19.28 -7.24
N GLU A 143 -8.71 -20.02 -7.96
CA GLU A 143 -8.92 -21.46 -7.76
C GLU A 143 -7.68 -22.31 -8.06
N SER A 144 -6.72 -21.76 -8.82
CA SER A 144 -5.44 -22.42 -9.11
C SER A 144 -4.27 -21.81 -8.33
N ALA A 145 -4.44 -20.62 -7.74
CA ALA A 145 -3.36 -19.87 -7.13
C ALA A 145 -2.85 -20.54 -5.84
N ASP A 146 -1.54 -20.76 -5.75
CA ASP A 146 -0.86 -21.26 -4.54
C ASP A 146 -0.04 -20.17 -3.81
N ARG A 147 0.01 -18.97 -4.39
CA ARG A 147 0.52 -17.72 -3.81
C ARG A 147 -0.57 -16.67 -3.89
N VAL A 148 -1.16 -16.33 -2.74
CA VAL A 148 -2.27 -15.37 -2.68
C VAL A 148 -1.87 -14.20 -1.79
N ALA A 149 -1.78 -13.00 -2.38
CA ALA A 149 -1.58 -11.77 -1.63
C ALA A 149 -2.94 -11.11 -1.36
N VAL A 150 -3.23 -10.76 -0.11
CA VAL A 150 -4.41 -9.97 0.27
C VAL A 150 -3.93 -8.57 0.60
N LEU A 151 -4.28 -7.61 -0.24
CA LEU A 151 -3.92 -6.21 -0.08
C LEU A 151 -5.01 -5.48 0.70
N VAL A 152 -4.64 -4.87 1.83
CA VAL A 152 -5.54 -4.11 2.71
C VAL A 152 -5.19 -2.62 2.60
N PRO A 153 -6.14 -1.76 2.18
CA PRO A 153 -5.88 -0.37 1.89
C PRO A 153 -5.71 0.49 3.15
N GLY A 154 -5.27 1.74 2.94
CA GLY A 154 -5.26 2.78 3.96
C GLY A 154 -6.56 3.58 4.04
N SER A 155 -6.49 4.70 4.76
CA SER A 155 -7.55 5.72 4.86
C SER A 155 -7.97 6.24 3.48
N ASP A 156 -9.16 6.84 3.41
CA ASP A 156 -9.72 7.49 2.21
C ASP A 156 -9.84 6.61 0.94
N THR A 157 -9.79 5.28 1.09
CA THR A 157 -10.07 4.35 0.00
C THR A 157 -11.57 4.06 -0.05
N THR A 158 -12.22 4.40 -1.16
CA THR A 158 -13.65 4.19 -1.44
C THR A 158 -13.81 3.74 -2.88
N LEU A 159 -15.04 3.43 -3.33
CA LEU A 159 -15.30 3.24 -4.75
C LEU A 159 -15.01 4.51 -5.59
N ASP A 160 -15.02 5.70 -4.99
CA ASP A 160 -14.69 6.95 -5.69
C ASP A 160 -13.18 7.15 -5.88
N THR A 161 -12.36 6.52 -5.05
CA THR A 161 -10.89 6.61 -5.09
C THR A 161 -10.21 5.27 -5.42
N TYR A 162 -11.00 4.26 -5.77
CA TYR A 162 -10.58 2.86 -5.93
C TYR A 162 -9.53 2.65 -7.00
N GLU A 163 -9.53 3.48 -8.05
CA GLU A 163 -8.63 3.34 -9.21
C GLU A 163 -7.15 3.22 -8.80
N ARG A 164 -6.70 4.05 -7.86
CA ARG A 164 -5.31 3.99 -7.37
C ARG A 164 -5.01 2.67 -6.68
N PHE A 165 -5.93 2.21 -5.84
CA PHE A 165 -5.80 0.96 -5.11
C PHE A 165 -5.79 -0.25 -6.06
N ARG A 166 -6.71 -0.25 -7.04
CA ARG A 166 -6.78 -1.22 -8.13
C ARG A 166 -5.49 -1.24 -8.95
N ALA A 167 -4.96 -0.09 -9.34
CA ALA A 167 -3.70 -0.01 -10.10
C ALA A 167 -2.52 -0.64 -9.33
N GLY A 168 -2.45 -0.44 -8.00
CA GLY A 168 -1.46 -1.10 -7.16
C GLY A 168 -1.62 -2.62 -7.12
N ALA A 169 -2.85 -3.13 -7.02
CA ALA A 169 -3.12 -4.57 -7.05
C ALA A 169 -2.80 -5.21 -8.41
N VAL A 170 -3.10 -4.53 -9.52
CA VAL A 170 -2.73 -4.94 -10.88
C VAL A 170 -1.21 -5.03 -11.02
N SER A 171 -0.49 -4.00 -10.59
CA SER A 171 0.97 -3.95 -10.62
C SER A 171 1.60 -5.08 -9.82
N LEU A 172 1.09 -5.35 -8.61
CA LEU A 172 1.52 -6.48 -7.80
C LEU A 172 1.25 -7.82 -8.48
N GLN A 173 0.05 -8.02 -9.04
CA GLN A 173 -0.26 -9.27 -9.73
C GLN A 173 0.63 -9.50 -10.94
N GLN A 174 0.86 -8.47 -11.75
CA GLN A 174 1.77 -8.57 -12.91
C GLN A 174 3.18 -8.94 -12.46
N ARG A 175 3.66 -8.31 -11.37
CA ARG A 175 4.98 -8.61 -10.81
C ARG A 175 5.10 -10.03 -10.28
N LEU A 176 4.08 -10.53 -9.58
CA LEU A 176 4.03 -11.91 -9.08
C LEU A 176 3.96 -12.91 -10.24
N GLN A 177 3.09 -12.66 -11.22
CA GLN A 177 2.85 -13.56 -12.34
C GLN A 177 4.09 -13.75 -13.22
N ALA A 178 4.95 -12.73 -13.31
CA ALA A 178 6.22 -12.81 -14.04
C ALA A 178 7.17 -13.89 -13.50
N GLU A 179 7.09 -14.21 -12.21
CA GLU A 179 7.91 -15.26 -11.57
C GLU A 179 7.10 -16.51 -11.19
N HIS A 180 5.80 -16.34 -10.93
CA HIS A 180 4.95 -17.40 -10.40
C HIS A 180 3.55 -17.34 -11.03
N PRO A 181 3.33 -18.00 -12.18
CA PRO A 181 2.06 -17.92 -12.92
C PRO A 181 0.81 -18.30 -12.12
N ARG A 182 0.96 -19.14 -11.08
CA ARG A 182 -0.10 -19.52 -10.13
C ARG A 182 -0.22 -18.55 -8.94
N SER A 183 -0.11 -17.25 -9.18
CA SER A 183 -0.32 -16.21 -8.17
C SER A 183 -1.67 -15.53 -8.34
N ALA A 184 -2.22 -15.01 -7.24
CA ALA A 184 -3.36 -14.10 -7.27
C ALA A 184 -3.19 -12.98 -6.25
N VAL A 185 -3.71 -11.79 -6.58
CA VAL A 185 -3.85 -10.66 -5.66
C VAL A 185 -5.31 -10.41 -5.39
N VAL A 186 -5.67 -10.22 -4.13
CA VAL A 186 -7.00 -9.84 -3.68
C VAL A 186 -6.94 -8.43 -3.13
N ALA A 187 -7.53 -7.47 -3.83
CA ALA A 187 -7.70 -6.10 -3.34
C ALA A 187 -8.91 -6.03 -2.41
N TRP A 188 -8.68 -6.00 -1.10
CA TRP A 188 -9.72 -6.12 -0.08
C TRP A 188 -10.15 -4.75 0.45
N LEU A 189 -11.12 -4.12 -0.21
CA LEU A 189 -11.89 -2.98 0.32
C LEU A 189 -13.15 -3.51 1.02
N GLY A 190 -12.97 -4.22 2.12
CA GLY A 190 -14.04 -4.91 2.85
C GLY A 190 -14.67 -4.12 4.01
N TYR A 191 -14.15 -2.92 4.31
CA TYR A 191 -14.53 -2.12 5.47
C TYR A 191 -14.63 -0.63 5.11
N ASP A 192 -15.30 0.14 5.96
CA ASP A 192 -15.38 1.59 5.80
C ASP A 192 -14.08 2.23 6.29
N THR A 193 -13.19 2.56 5.34
CA THR A 193 -11.91 3.19 5.68
C THR A 193 -12.14 4.53 6.37
N PRO A 194 -11.41 4.85 7.45
CA PRO A 194 -11.49 6.17 8.06
C PRO A 194 -11.05 7.25 7.06
N GLY A 195 -11.50 8.48 7.29
CA GLY A 195 -10.86 9.64 6.67
C GLY A 195 -9.49 9.92 7.31
N THR A 196 -8.57 10.52 6.56
CA THR A 196 -7.20 10.81 7.04
C THR A 196 -7.15 11.64 8.34
N VAL A 197 -8.18 12.43 8.65
CA VAL A 197 -8.25 13.30 9.84
C VAL A 197 -9.10 12.70 10.99
N SER A 198 -9.27 11.38 11.04
CA SER A 198 -10.01 10.75 12.15
C SER A 198 -9.24 10.75 13.47
N THR A 199 -9.93 10.88 14.61
CA THR A 199 -9.32 10.73 15.94
C THR A 199 -8.81 9.30 16.16
N THR A 200 -7.79 9.14 17.01
CA THR A 200 -7.18 7.85 17.32
C THR A 200 -8.13 6.84 17.95
N VAL A 201 -9.07 7.29 18.79
CA VAL A 201 -10.08 6.41 19.40
C VAL A 201 -11.05 5.90 18.33
N LEU A 202 -11.59 6.80 17.51
CA LEU A 202 -12.47 6.42 16.39
C LEU A 202 -11.74 5.60 15.33
N SER A 203 -10.42 5.68 15.25
CA SER A 203 -9.61 4.86 14.35
C SER A 203 -9.25 3.51 14.97
N ALA A 204 -9.23 3.34 16.28
CA ALA A 204 -9.08 2.02 16.91
C ALA A 204 -10.36 1.17 16.73
N ASP A 205 -11.52 1.73 17.08
CA ASP A 205 -12.80 1.00 17.00
C ASP A 205 -13.14 0.56 15.56
N ARG A 206 -12.85 1.43 14.57
CA ARG A 206 -13.00 1.07 13.15
C ARG A 206 -12.05 -0.04 12.71
N ALA A 207 -10.85 -0.10 13.29
CA ALA A 207 -9.90 -1.15 12.97
C ALA A 207 -10.31 -2.48 13.59
N ASP A 208 -10.89 -2.47 14.79
CA ASP A 208 -11.45 -3.67 15.43
C ASP A 208 -12.65 -4.21 14.63
N ALA A 209 -13.55 -3.32 14.18
CA ALA A 209 -14.67 -3.72 13.31
C ALA A 209 -14.18 -4.28 11.96
N ALA A 210 -13.19 -3.65 11.33
CA ALA A 210 -12.59 -4.15 10.09
C ALA A 210 -11.87 -5.49 10.29
N ALA A 211 -11.18 -5.69 11.42
CA ALA A 211 -10.52 -6.94 11.75
C ALA A 211 -11.51 -8.10 11.96
N ALA A 212 -12.68 -7.82 12.55
CA ALA A 212 -13.76 -8.80 12.72
C ALA A 212 -14.34 -9.28 11.37
N GLU A 213 -14.27 -8.46 10.31
CA GLU A 213 -14.66 -8.83 8.95
C GLU A 213 -13.51 -9.54 8.19
N LEU A 214 -12.27 -9.07 8.38
CA LEU A 214 -11.10 -9.60 7.68
C LEU A 214 -10.76 -11.02 8.12
N ALA A 215 -10.81 -11.33 9.42
CA ALA A 215 -10.46 -12.64 9.94
C ALA A 215 -11.28 -13.80 9.31
N PRO A 216 -12.63 -13.77 9.31
CA PRO A 216 -13.41 -14.82 8.66
C PRO A 216 -13.30 -14.78 7.13
N PHE A 217 -13.06 -13.61 6.53
CA PHE A 217 -12.76 -13.52 5.10
C PHE A 217 -11.51 -14.32 4.71
N LEU A 218 -10.42 -14.20 5.48
CA LEU A 218 -9.17 -14.93 5.21
C LEU A 218 -9.37 -16.46 5.27
N GLN A 219 -10.20 -16.94 6.21
CA GLN A 219 -10.54 -18.36 6.31
C GLN A 219 -11.33 -18.85 5.07
N ARG A 220 -12.34 -18.09 4.64
CA ARG A 220 -13.09 -18.42 3.41
C ARG A 220 -12.20 -18.36 2.18
N LEU A 221 -11.34 -17.35 2.09
CA LEU A 221 -10.43 -17.16 0.96
C LEU A 221 -9.51 -18.37 0.79
N ARG A 222 -8.94 -18.89 1.89
CA ARG A 222 -8.14 -20.12 1.90
C ARG A 222 -8.88 -21.31 1.29
N ASN A 223 -10.19 -21.44 1.53
CA ASN A 223 -10.99 -22.57 1.04
C ASN A 223 -11.33 -22.49 -0.45
N ILE A 224 -11.37 -21.28 -1.02
CA ILE A 224 -11.66 -21.05 -2.44
C ILE A 224 -10.40 -20.78 -3.29
N SER A 225 -9.22 -20.82 -2.65
CA SER A 225 -7.92 -20.70 -3.31
C SER A 225 -7.38 -22.06 -3.71
N GLY A 226 -6.38 -22.08 -4.59
CA GLY A 226 -5.71 -23.31 -5.01
C GLY A 226 -5.21 -24.19 -3.84
N PRO A 227 -5.14 -25.51 -4.03
CA PRO A 227 -4.70 -26.44 -2.98
C PRO A 227 -3.36 -26.04 -2.38
N GLY A 228 -3.27 -25.98 -1.05
CA GLY A 228 -2.04 -25.63 -0.34
C GLY A 228 -1.57 -24.17 -0.48
N ALA A 229 -2.37 -23.27 -1.07
CA ALA A 229 -1.99 -21.85 -1.17
C ALA A 229 -1.55 -21.22 0.16
N ARG A 230 -0.54 -20.37 0.06
CA ARG A 230 -0.07 -19.55 1.17
C ARG A 230 -0.65 -18.16 1.01
N LEU A 231 -1.25 -17.64 2.07
CA LEU A 231 -1.79 -16.28 2.09
C LEU A 231 -0.75 -15.35 2.71
N SER A 232 -0.48 -14.23 2.04
CA SER A 232 0.31 -13.12 2.54
C SER A 232 -0.58 -11.89 2.68
N LEU A 233 -0.60 -11.28 3.86
CA LEU A 233 -1.40 -10.09 4.14
C LEU A 233 -0.54 -8.85 3.99
N LEU A 234 -0.83 -8.01 3.00
CA LEU A 234 -0.10 -6.78 2.69
C LEU A 234 -0.91 -5.58 3.16
N CYS A 235 -0.41 -4.88 4.17
CA CYS A 235 -1.17 -3.91 4.94
C CYS A 235 -0.57 -2.51 4.79
N HIS A 236 -1.24 -1.66 4.02
CA HIS A 236 -0.78 -0.31 3.73
C HIS A 236 -1.38 0.71 4.69
N SER A 237 -0.56 1.62 5.23
CA SER A 237 -1.06 2.78 5.99
C SER A 237 -2.02 2.35 7.11
N TYR A 238 -3.22 2.92 7.22
CA TYR A 238 -4.21 2.49 8.21
C TYR A 238 -4.59 0.99 8.13
N GLY A 239 -4.46 0.34 6.97
CA GLY A 239 -4.61 -1.10 6.83
C GLY A 239 -3.67 -1.91 7.74
N SER A 240 -2.49 -1.36 8.08
CA SER A 240 -1.57 -1.97 9.07
C SER A 240 -2.18 -2.05 10.48
N VAL A 241 -3.02 -1.08 10.85
CA VAL A 241 -3.74 -1.04 12.14
C VAL A 241 -4.83 -2.12 12.16
N VAL A 242 -5.53 -2.31 11.03
CA VAL A 242 -6.54 -3.37 10.82
C VAL A 242 -5.89 -4.75 10.89
N CYS A 243 -4.82 -4.98 10.12
CA CYS A 243 -4.11 -6.24 10.11
C CYS A 243 -3.55 -6.61 11.48
N ALA A 244 -3.01 -5.64 12.21
CA ALA A 244 -2.48 -5.84 13.56
C ALA A 244 -3.54 -6.28 14.60
N ARG A 245 -4.84 -6.07 14.33
CA ARG A 245 -5.96 -6.53 15.17
C ARG A 245 -6.60 -7.81 14.65
N THR A 246 -6.23 -8.25 13.46
CA THR A 246 -6.86 -9.38 12.79
C THR A 246 -6.28 -10.69 13.29
N ALA A 247 -7.12 -11.52 13.91
CA ALA A 247 -6.75 -12.88 14.28
C ALA A 247 -6.57 -13.74 13.01
N THR A 248 -5.35 -13.80 12.47
CA THR A 248 -5.11 -14.39 11.15
C THR A 248 -5.21 -15.92 11.15
N GLY A 249 -5.08 -16.58 12.30
CA GLY A 249 -4.92 -18.03 12.38
C GLY A 249 -3.65 -18.51 11.64
N SER A 250 -3.63 -19.79 11.27
CA SER A 250 -2.53 -20.42 10.53
C SER A 250 -2.60 -20.27 9.02
N VAL A 251 -3.65 -19.64 8.48
CA VAL A 251 -3.84 -19.52 7.02
C VAL A 251 -2.93 -18.47 6.39
N VAL A 252 -2.51 -17.47 7.18
CA VAL A 252 -1.59 -16.40 6.74
C VAL A 252 -0.16 -16.77 7.17
N SER A 253 0.76 -16.82 6.21
CA SER A 253 2.18 -17.10 6.48
C SER A 253 3.00 -15.85 6.73
N ASP A 254 2.63 -14.73 6.11
CA ASP A 254 3.35 -13.46 6.17
C ASP A 254 2.37 -12.30 6.34
N MET A 255 2.70 -11.37 7.23
CA MET A 255 2.00 -10.10 7.40
C MET A 255 3.01 -8.99 7.15
N VAL A 256 2.76 -8.14 6.16
CA VAL A 256 3.66 -7.05 5.77
C VAL A 256 3.03 -5.71 6.08
N LEU A 257 3.67 -4.95 6.96
CA LEU A 257 3.24 -3.62 7.39
C LEU A 257 4.07 -2.57 6.64
N PHE A 258 3.45 -1.77 5.78
CA PHE A 258 4.20 -0.79 4.98
C PHE A 258 3.50 0.55 4.88
N GLY A 259 4.30 1.62 4.88
CA GLY A 259 3.80 2.98 5.09
C GLY A 259 2.95 3.09 6.36
N SER A 260 3.26 2.29 7.39
CA SER A 260 2.43 2.16 8.58
C SER A 260 2.57 3.38 9.51
N PRO A 261 1.46 3.93 10.05
CA PRO A 261 1.52 4.86 11.17
C PRO A 261 1.87 4.14 12.49
N GLY A 262 1.81 2.81 12.50
CA GLY A 262 2.00 1.88 13.61
C GLY A 262 0.84 0.89 13.73
N THR A 263 0.87 0.04 14.76
CA THR A 263 -0.06 -1.09 14.93
C THR A 263 -0.98 -0.94 16.14
N GLY A 264 -0.62 -0.08 17.09
CA GLY A 264 -1.23 0.01 18.42
C GLY A 264 -0.64 -0.98 19.43
N ALA A 265 0.23 -1.91 18.99
CA ALA A 265 0.96 -2.85 19.82
C ALA A 265 2.37 -2.34 20.16
N GLY A 266 2.95 -2.82 21.26
CA GLY A 266 4.33 -2.53 21.63
C GLY A 266 5.36 -3.33 20.84
N SER A 267 4.98 -4.53 20.38
CA SER A 267 5.85 -5.45 19.66
C SER A 267 5.08 -6.35 18.69
N ALA A 268 5.78 -6.92 17.71
CA ALA A 268 5.24 -7.89 16.76
C ALA A 268 4.72 -9.17 17.44
N ARG A 269 5.24 -9.51 18.63
CA ARG A 269 4.82 -10.68 19.42
C ARG A 269 3.44 -10.53 20.08
N GLU A 270 2.98 -9.29 20.24
CA GLU A 270 1.64 -8.99 20.78
C GLU A 270 0.53 -9.07 19.72
N LEU A 271 0.89 -9.15 18.44
CA LEU A 271 -0.09 -9.26 17.36
C LEU A 271 -0.80 -10.62 17.41
N PRO A 272 -2.11 -10.70 17.12
CA PRO A 272 -2.89 -11.94 17.14
C PRO A 272 -2.63 -12.80 15.88
N THR A 273 -1.36 -13.04 15.57
CA THR A 273 -0.91 -13.76 14.37
C THR A 273 0.25 -14.69 14.67
N ARG A 274 0.34 -15.77 13.89
CA ARG A 274 1.55 -16.64 13.83
C ARG A 274 2.36 -16.39 12.56
N ALA A 275 1.94 -15.44 11.72
CA ALA A 275 2.64 -15.09 10.49
C ALA A 275 4.00 -14.47 10.82
N ARG A 276 4.95 -14.59 9.88
CA ARG A 276 6.15 -13.76 9.90
C ARG A 276 5.73 -12.32 9.67
N VAL A 277 6.09 -11.44 10.61
CA VAL A 277 5.78 -10.01 10.50
C VAL A 277 6.95 -9.31 9.82
N TRP A 278 6.64 -8.58 8.75
CA TRP A 278 7.58 -7.78 7.99
C TRP A 278 7.19 -6.30 8.08
N ALA A 279 8.17 -5.41 8.03
CA ALA A 279 7.93 -3.98 8.01
C ALA A 279 8.89 -3.25 7.06
N GLY A 280 8.37 -2.22 6.38
CA GLY A 280 9.15 -1.40 5.47
C GLY A 280 8.50 -0.03 5.29
N ARG A 281 9.34 1.01 5.18
CA ARG A 281 8.89 2.39 4.94
C ARG A 281 9.80 3.02 3.90
N GLY A 282 9.20 3.58 2.86
CA GLY A 282 9.92 4.32 1.84
C GLY A 282 10.58 5.56 2.43
N SER A 283 11.79 5.91 1.99
CA SER A 283 12.51 7.07 2.54
C SER A 283 11.82 8.41 2.22
N GLY A 284 10.94 8.44 1.22
CA GLY A 284 10.09 9.58 0.88
C GLY A 284 8.72 9.57 1.56
N ASP A 285 8.44 8.59 2.44
CA ASP A 285 7.14 8.48 3.10
C ASP A 285 7.04 9.46 4.29
N TRP A 286 6.13 10.43 4.15
CA TRP A 286 5.85 11.42 5.18
C TRP A 286 5.34 10.80 6.50
N ILE A 287 4.81 9.57 6.48
CA ILE A 287 4.27 8.90 7.66
C ILE A 287 5.31 8.73 8.77
N GLY A 288 6.61 8.69 8.43
CA GLY A 288 7.68 8.64 9.42
C GLY A 288 7.85 9.93 10.25
N ASN A 289 7.13 11.00 9.89
CA ASN A 289 7.06 12.22 10.69
C ASN A 289 5.86 12.22 11.65
N VAL A 290 4.98 11.21 11.61
CA VAL A 290 3.87 11.08 12.55
C VAL A 290 4.41 10.56 13.89
N PRO A 291 4.11 11.20 15.03
CA PRO A 291 4.61 10.75 16.33
C PRO A 291 4.16 9.32 16.68
N HIS A 292 5.11 8.41 16.90
CA HIS A 292 4.88 7.00 17.24
C HIS A 292 4.90 6.71 18.75
N VAL A 293 4.36 7.62 19.58
CA VAL A 293 4.37 7.44 21.06
C VAL A 293 2.96 7.27 21.61
N ARG A 294 2.78 6.29 22.50
CA ARG A 294 1.53 6.10 23.26
C ARG A 294 1.59 6.95 24.53
N PHE A 295 0.84 8.05 24.59
CA PHE A 295 0.65 8.84 25.81
C PHE A 295 -0.83 8.86 26.19
N GLY A 296 -1.18 8.40 27.39
CA GLY A 296 -2.58 8.37 27.86
C GLY A 296 -3.54 7.54 27.00
N GLY A 297 -3.04 6.53 26.27
CA GLY A 297 -3.86 5.69 25.36
C GLY A 297 -3.96 6.20 23.92
N ILE A 298 -3.30 7.33 23.59
CA ILE A 298 -3.29 7.92 22.25
C ILE A 298 -1.92 7.66 21.62
N GLY A 299 -1.88 6.94 20.49
CA GLY A 299 -0.67 6.63 19.72
C GLY A 299 -0.74 5.25 19.07
N PHE A 300 0.09 5.02 18.05
CA PHE A 300 0.10 3.75 17.29
C PHE A 300 1.14 2.73 17.79
N GLY A 301 1.61 2.87 19.02
CA GLY A 301 2.64 1.98 19.60
C GLY A 301 4.02 2.17 18.95
N THR A 302 4.90 1.20 19.14
CA THR A 302 6.26 1.20 18.57
C THR A 302 6.18 1.21 17.03
N ASP A 303 7.00 2.04 16.40
CA ASP A 303 7.09 2.10 14.93
C ASP A 303 7.47 0.72 14.36
N PRO A 304 6.70 0.14 13.40
CA PRO A 304 6.95 -1.20 12.90
C PRO A 304 8.31 -1.39 12.24
N VAL A 305 8.93 -0.32 11.71
CA VAL A 305 10.28 -0.39 11.14
C VAL A 305 11.38 -0.22 12.19
N ASP A 306 11.05 0.11 13.43
CA ASP A 306 12.01 0.13 14.53
C ASP A 306 12.37 -1.32 14.92
N PRO A 307 13.66 -1.67 15.03
CA PRO A 307 14.09 -2.99 15.48
C PRO A 307 13.45 -3.45 16.80
N ALA A 308 13.13 -2.52 17.71
CA ALA A 308 12.47 -2.81 18.98
C ALA A 308 11.06 -3.40 18.81
N PHE A 309 10.39 -3.13 17.68
CA PHE A 309 9.10 -3.76 17.37
C PHE A 309 9.27 -5.25 17.05
N GLY A 310 10.41 -5.66 16.49
CA GLY A 310 10.72 -7.07 16.21
C GLY A 310 10.12 -7.62 14.91
N ALA A 311 9.71 -6.75 13.97
CA ALA A 311 9.39 -7.18 12.60
C ALA A 311 10.66 -7.38 11.76
N ARG A 312 10.58 -8.24 10.75
CA ARG A 312 11.64 -8.40 9.73
C ARG A 312 11.63 -7.19 8.80
N SER A 313 12.76 -6.55 8.59
CA SER A 313 12.85 -5.44 7.64
C SER A 313 12.81 -5.92 6.18
N PHE A 314 12.16 -5.15 5.30
CA PHE A 314 12.38 -5.25 3.86
C PHE A 314 12.66 -3.87 3.26
N THR A 315 13.41 -3.84 2.16
CA THR A 315 13.76 -2.58 1.48
C THR A 315 12.55 -2.03 0.73
N ALA A 316 12.09 -0.83 1.11
CA ALA A 316 11.01 -0.13 0.43
C ALA A 316 11.50 0.95 -0.56
N GLY A 317 12.81 1.22 -0.60
CA GLY A 317 13.42 2.20 -1.49
C GLY A 317 12.96 3.64 -1.25
N ALA A 318 13.12 4.49 -2.27
CA ALA A 318 12.79 5.92 -2.22
C ALA A 318 11.36 6.24 -2.71
N VAL A 319 10.37 5.54 -2.16
CA VAL A 319 8.95 5.73 -2.50
C VAL A 319 8.24 6.67 -1.52
N GLY A 320 7.27 7.44 -2.01
CA GLY A 320 6.33 8.20 -1.18
C GLY A 320 5.18 7.32 -0.66
N HIS A 321 4.36 7.90 0.22
CA HIS A 321 3.31 7.14 0.93
C HIS A 321 2.34 6.38 0.03
N SER A 322 2.07 6.88 -1.18
CA SER A 322 1.14 6.26 -2.14
C SER A 322 1.83 5.48 -3.26
N ASP A 323 3.15 5.32 -3.20
CA ASP A 323 3.96 4.90 -4.35
C ASP A 323 4.50 3.47 -4.24
N TYR A 324 4.30 2.80 -3.11
CA TYR A 324 4.85 1.46 -2.79
C TYR A 324 4.56 0.37 -3.83
N LEU A 325 3.44 0.48 -4.56
CA LEU A 325 3.00 -0.51 -5.55
C LEU A 325 3.19 -0.04 -6.99
N LYS A 326 3.83 1.13 -7.21
CA LYS A 326 4.10 1.60 -8.57
C LYS A 326 5.06 0.63 -9.29
N PRO A 327 4.83 0.34 -10.59
CA PRO A 327 5.72 -0.50 -11.37
C PRO A 327 7.18 -0.02 -11.31
N GLY A 328 8.12 -0.97 -11.21
CA GLY A 328 9.56 -0.70 -11.21
C GLY A 328 10.13 -0.14 -9.90
N THR A 329 9.34 -0.10 -8.82
CA THR A 329 9.84 0.32 -7.51
C THR A 329 10.45 -0.85 -6.72
N GLU A 330 11.52 -0.57 -5.97
CA GLU A 330 12.13 -1.57 -5.05
C GLU A 330 11.12 -2.10 -4.02
N SER A 331 10.20 -1.25 -3.56
CA SER A 331 9.12 -1.67 -2.67
C SER A 331 8.24 -2.76 -3.29
N LEU A 332 7.83 -2.59 -4.55
CA LEU A 332 7.01 -3.59 -5.25
C LEU A 332 7.75 -4.92 -5.37
N ASP A 333 9.06 -4.88 -5.68
CA ASP A 333 9.91 -6.08 -5.75
C ASP A 333 10.06 -6.75 -4.39
N GLY A 334 10.26 -5.98 -3.32
CA GLY A 334 10.35 -6.48 -1.94
C GLY A 334 9.04 -7.15 -1.49
N LEU A 335 7.91 -6.51 -1.74
CA LEU A 335 6.57 -7.05 -1.45
C LEU A 335 6.33 -8.36 -2.22
N ALA A 336 6.66 -8.39 -3.51
CA ALA A 336 6.54 -9.60 -4.33
C ALA A 336 7.44 -10.72 -3.80
N SER A 337 8.69 -10.41 -3.44
CA SER A 337 9.64 -11.40 -2.92
C SER A 337 9.16 -12.06 -1.62
N ILE A 338 8.52 -11.28 -0.73
CA ILE A 338 7.93 -11.82 0.50
C ILE A 338 6.78 -12.77 0.16
N VAL A 339 5.86 -12.36 -0.73
CA VAL A 339 4.73 -13.20 -1.16
C VAL A 339 5.22 -14.50 -1.79
N LEU A 340 6.25 -14.44 -2.63
CA LEU A 340 6.82 -15.61 -3.29
C LEU A 340 7.62 -16.51 -2.33
N GLY A 341 8.10 -15.94 -1.22
CA GLY A 341 8.95 -16.62 -0.24
C GLY A 341 10.41 -16.69 -0.66
N THR A 342 10.85 -15.75 -1.50
CA THR A 342 12.23 -15.68 -2.04
C THR A 342 13.13 -14.74 -1.23
N THR A 343 12.59 -14.03 -0.24
CA THR A 343 13.38 -13.20 0.67
C THR A 343 14.34 -14.07 1.48
N THR A 344 15.64 -13.86 1.31
CA THR A 344 16.66 -14.43 2.21
C THR A 344 16.59 -13.67 3.53
N SER A 345 16.35 -14.36 4.63
CA SER A 345 16.52 -13.77 5.95
C SER A 345 18.00 -13.45 6.14
N SER A 346 18.36 -12.17 6.13
CA SER A 346 19.57 -11.74 6.82
C SER A 346 19.31 -11.92 8.31
N GLU A 347 19.60 -13.10 8.85
CA GLU A 347 19.95 -13.19 10.26
C GLU A 347 21.19 -12.31 10.43
N ALA A 348 20.99 -11.12 10.99
CA ALA A 348 22.09 -10.42 11.61
C ALA A 348 22.53 -11.30 12.79
N ASP A 349 23.58 -12.06 12.55
CA ASP A 349 24.33 -12.79 13.56
C ASP A 349 24.79 -11.76 14.60
N HIS A 350 24.09 -11.70 15.73
CA HIS A 350 24.49 -10.90 16.88
C HIS A 350 25.45 -11.75 17.71
N GLY A 351 26.74 -11.58 17.41
CA GLY A 351 27.82 -11.86 18.37
C GLY A 351 27.80 -10.90 19.55
#